data_AF-A0A3B8PXU4-F1
#
_entry.id   AF-A0A3B8PXU4-F1
#
_cell.length_a   1.000
_cell.length_b   1.000
_cell.length_c   1.000
_cell.angle_alpha   90.00
_cell.angle_beta   90.00
_cell.angle_gamma   90.00
#
_symmetry.space_group_name_H-M   'P 1'
#
loop_
_entity.id
_entity.type
_entity.pdbx_description
1 polymer ?
#
loop_
_entity_poly.entity_id
_entity_poly.type
_entity_poly.pdbx_seq_one_letter_code
_entity_poly.pdbx_strand_id
1 'polypeptide(L)' 'MIDYETFCRLRHLHDEQGLKASQIATSLDLDPKTVEKWIAEPDYRPPQPSRRPSALDGF' A
#
# COMPACT_ATOMS: atom_id res chain seq x y z
N MET A 1 -2.21 5.95 -2.80
CA MET A 1 -1.45 5.88 -1.53
C MET A 1 -2.32 5.09 -0.59
N ILE A 2 -1.86 3.94 -0.06
CA ILE A 2 -2.68 3.18 0.87
C ILE A 2 -2.44 3.69 2.30
N ASP A 3 -3.51 3.87 3.05
CA ASP A 3 -3.44 4.18 4.47
C ASP A 3 -3.00 2.96 5.27
N TYR A 4 -2.46 3.23 6.46
CA TYR A 4 -2.07 2.19 7.40
C TYR A 4 -3.25 1.27 7.76
N GLU A 5 -4.46 1.82 7.91
CA GLU A 5 -5.68 1.03 8.14
C GLU A 5 -5.96 0.04 7.00
N THR A 6 -5.77 0.47 5.75
CA THR A 6 -5.95 -0.36 4.56
C THR A 6 -4.92 -1.49 4.52
N PHE A 7 -3.67 -1.20 4.90
CA PHE A 7 -2.63 -2.22 5.05
C PHE A 7 -2.97 -3.24 6.14
N CYS A 8 -3.45 -2.77 7.30
CA CYS A 8 -3.85 -3.64 8.41
C CYS A 8 -5.04 -4.53 8.02
N ARG A 9 -6.06 -3.99 7.35
CA ARG A 9 -7.20 -4.76 6.83
C ARG A 9 -6.77 -5.80 5.81
N LEU A 10 -5.90 -5.44 4.87
CA LEU A 10 -5.35 -6.39 3.90
C LEU A 10 -4.64 -7.55 4.60
N ARG A 11 -3.78 -7.27 5.59
CA ARG A 11 -3.03 -8.29 6.33
C ARG A 11 -3.96 -9.20 7.12
N HIS A 12 -4.96 -8.62 7.78
CA HIS A 12 -5.97 -9.35 8.54
C HIS A 12 -6.84 -10.25 7.64
N LEU A 13 -7.30 -9.74 6.49
CA LEU A 13 -8.05 -10.54 5.51
C LEU A 13 -7.22 -11.68 4.90
N HIS A 14 -5.92 -11.43 4.69
CA HIS A 14 -5.01 -12.45 4.20
C HIS A 14 -4.70 -13.52 5.27
N ASP A 15 -4.54 -13.12 6.52
CA ASP A 15 -4.22 -14.02 7.65
C ASP A 15 -5.44 -14.82 8.12
N GLU A 16 -6.58 -14.16 8.36
CA GLU A 16 -7.80 -14.81 8.86
C GLU A 16 -8.52 -15.62 7.78
N GLN A 17 -8.61 -15.09 6.55
CA GLN A 17 -9.43 -15.72 5.50
C GLN A 17 -8.60 -16.41 4.42
N GLY A 18 -7.27 -16.29 4.43
CA GLY A 18 -6.41 -16.87 3.39
C GLY A 18 -6.71 -16.33 1.98
N LEU A 19 -7.30 -15.13 1.90
CA LEU A 19 -7.75 -14.57 0.64
C LEU A 19 -6.58 -14.16 -0.24
N LYS A 20 -6.69 -14.45 -1.53
CA LYS A 20 -5.71 -14.02 -2.53
C LYS A 20 -5.75 -12.51 -2.70
N ALA A 21 -4.62 -11.93 -3.12
CA ALA A 21 -4.48 -10.50 -3.39
C ALA A 21 -5.61 -9.93 -4.25
N SER A 22 -6.02 -10.63 -5.32
CA SER A 22 -7.11 -10.19 -6.20
C SER A 22 -8.48 -10.13 -5.52
N GLN A 23 -8.75 -10.99 -4.54
CA GLN A 23 -10.00 -10.98 -3.77
C GLN A 23 -10.02 -9.84 -2.77
N ILE A 24 -8.90 -9.62 -2.07
CA ILE A 24 -8.74 -8.48 -1.16
C ILE A 24 -8.81 -7.16 -1.93
N ALA A 25 -8.23 -7.10 -3.12
CA ALA A 25 -8.28 -5.96 -4.01
C ALA A 25 -9.71 -5.60 -4.40
N THR A 26 -10.51 -6.57 -4.82
CA THR A 26 -11.93 -6.36 -5.14
C THR A 26 -12.74 -5.92 -3.92
N SER A 27 -12.44 -6.48 -2.75
CA SER A 27 -13.15 -6.16 -1.50
C SER A 27 -12.84 -4.76 -0.97
N LEU A 28 -11.59 -4.30 -1.14
CA LEU A 28 -11.11 -2.99 -0.70
C LEU A 28 -11.16 -1.90 -1.79
N ASP A 29 -11.64 -2.23 -3.00
CA ASP A 29 -11.59 -1.37 -4.19
C ASP A 29 -10.18 -0.84 -4.48
N LEU A 30 -9.20 -1.74 -4.46
CA LEU A 30 -7.79 -1.44 -4.68
C LEU A 30 -7.25 -2.14 -5.92
N ASP A 31 -6.12 -1.65 -6.42
CA ASP A 31 -5.42 -2.32 -7.51
C ASP A 31 -4.77 -3.62 -7.01
N PRO A 32 -5.01 -4.77 -7.67
CA PRO A 32 -4.45 -6.06 -7.24
C PRO A 32 -2.92 -6.05 -7.21
N LYS A 33 -2.25 -5.33 -8.11
CA LYS A 33 -0.78 -5.24 -8.10
C LYS A 33 -0.27 -4.49 -6.88
N THR A 34 -1.03 -3.52 -6.40
CA THR A 34 -0.73 -2.81 -5.15
C THR A 34 -0.85 -3.78 -3.99
N VAL A 35 -1.95 -4.52 -3.89
CA VAL A 35 -2.15 -5.53 -2.84
C VAL A 35 -1.06 -6.61 -2.86
N GLU A 36 -0.71 -7.16 -4.02
CA GLU A 36 0.37 -8.15 -4.18
C GLU A 36 1.71 -7.62 -3.67
N LYS A 37 2.05 -6.38 -4.04
CA LYS A 37 3.25 -5.72 -3.54
C LYS A 37 3.25 -5.63 -2.01
N TRP A 38 2.14 -5.21 -1.40
CA TRP A 38 2.04 -5.05 0.05
C TRP A 38 1.96 -6.37 0.83
N ILE A 39 1.47 -7.45 0.22
CA ILE A 39 1.55 -8.79 0.80
C ILE A 39 3.01 -9.26 0.85
N ALA A 40 3.78 -9.00 -0.21
CA ALA A 40 5.19 -9.35 -0.30
C ALA A 40 6.08 -8.49 0.63
N GLU A 41 5.69 -7.23 0.90
CA GLU A 41 6.42 -6.38 1.84
C GLU A 41 6.09 -6.76 3.30
N PRO A 42 7.11 -6.98 4.16
CA PRO A 42 6.89 -7.36 5.55
C PRO A 42 6.42 -6.17 6.43
N ASP A 43 6.72 -4.94 6.00
CA ASP A 43 6.54 -3.72 6.79
C ASP A 43 5.85 -2.62 5.98
N TYR A 44 5.00 -1.83 6.64
CA TYR A 44 4.31 -0.71 6.01
C TYR A 44 5.29 0.48 5.84
N ARG A 45 5.81 0.66 4.62
CA ARG A 45 6.58 1.86 4.28
C ARG A 45 5.73 2.85 3.49
N PRO A 46 5.28 3.97 4.09
CA PRO A 46 4.62 5.02 3.32
C PRO A 46 5.56 5.47 2.19
N PRO A 47 5.05 5.65 0.96
CA PRO A 47 5.89 6.13 -0.13
C PRO A 47 6.51 7.45 0.32
N GLN A 48 7.84 7.49 0.40
CA GLN A 48 8.55 8.71 0.72
C GLN A 48 8.10 9.75 -0.31
N PRO A 49 7.54 10.89 0.12
CA PRO A 49 7.25 11.96 -0.82
C PRO A 49 8.60 12.30 -1.46
N SER A 50 8.69 12.13 -2.78
CA SER A 50 9.88 12.53 -3.51
C SER A 50 9.99 14.03 -3.35
N ARG A 51 10.80 14.47 -2.39
CA ARG A 51 11.11 15.87 -2.14
C ARG A 51 11.90 16.32 -3.36
N ARG A 52 11.19 16.84 -4.36
CA ARG A 52 11.78 17.56 -5.47
C ARG A 52 12.47 18.76 -4.81
N PRO A 53 13.80 18.88 -4.80
CA PRO A 53 14.40 20.13 -4.40
C PRO A 53 13.97 21.15 -5.45
N SER A 54 13.00 22.00 -5.11
CA SER A 54 12.65 23.15 -5.93
C SER A 54 13.88 24.06 -5.96
N ALA A 55 14.55 24.12 -7.11
CA ALA A 55 15.71 24.98 -7.37
C ALA A 55 15.30 26.45 -7.56
N LEU A 56 14.50 27.00 -6.64
CA LEU A 56 14.00 28.38 -6.69
C LEU A 56 14.13 29.10 -5.35
N ASP A 57 15.23 28.86 -4.63
CA ASP A 57 15.78 29.87 -3.74
C ASP A 57 17.18 30.20 -4.26
N GLY A 58 17.21 31.20 -5.12
CA GLY A 58 18.39 31.63 -5.85
C GLY A 58 18.11 32.98 -6.46
N PHE A 59 17.93 34.00 -5.61
CA PHE A 59 18.22 35.42 -5.88
C PHE A 59 18.41 36.15 -4.55
#